data_AF-D2Z3T1-F1
#
_entry.id   AF-D2Z3T1-F1
#
_cell.length_a   1.000
_cell.length_b   1.000
_cell.length_c   1.000
_cell.angle_alpha   90.00
_cell.angle_beta   90.00
_cell.angle_gamma   90.00
#
_symmetry.space_group_name_H-M   'P 1'
#
loop_
_entity.id
_entity.type
_entity.pdbx_description
1 polymer ?
#
loop_
_entity_poly.entity_id
_entity_poly.type
_entity_poly.pdbx_seq_one_letter_code
_entity_poly.pdbx_strand_id
1 'polypeptide(L)' 'MYVIWCRREGRGGLRVGVSDARYPIPYMADPITIVEPCDVRLMRRWLRRRAKKGWSLERLRRSCEG' A
#
# COMPACT_ATOMS: atom_id res chain seq x y z
N MET A 1 9.77 -11.12 3.27
CA MET A 1 8.64 -10.54 2.51
C MET A 1 7.80 -9.60 3.38
N TYR A 2 7.37 -8.49 2.79
CA TYR A 2 6.51 -7.50 3.43
C TYR A 2 5.30 -7.23 2.54
N VAL A 3 4.14 -7.05 3.15
CA VAL A 3 2.91 -6.64 2.47
C VAL A 3 2.77 -5.13 2.59
N ILE A 4 2.70 -4.46 1.44
CA ILE A 4 2.26 -3.06 1.39
C ILE A 4 0.74 -3.07 1.25
N TRP A 5 0.08 -2.33 2.13
CA TRP A 5 -1.38 -2.22 2.16
C TRP A 5 -1.81 -0.75 2.14
N CYS A 6 -3.04 -0.53 1.73
CA CYS A 6 -3.72 0.77 1.79
C CYS A 6 -4.96 0.67 2.65
N ARG A 7 -5.30 1.76 3.34
CA ARG A 7 -6.57 1.89 4.06
C ARG A 7 -7.16 3.25 3.76
N ARG A 8 -8.48 3.31 3.56
CA ARG A 8 -9.18 4.60 3.53
C ARG A 8 -9.20 5.20 4.94
N GLU A 9 -8.75 6.45 5.07
CA GLU A 9 -8.87 7.25 6.29
C GLU A 9 -9.73 8.48 6.02
N GLY A 10 -10.82 8.60 6.78
CA GLY A 10 -11.63 9.82 6.86
C GLY A 10 -12.08 10.39 5.51
N ARG A 11 -11.94 11.71 5.33
CA ARG A 11 -12.40 12.53 4.18
C ARG A 11 -11.66 12.22 2.85
N GLY A 12 -11.56 10.95 2.47
CA GLY A 12 -11.06 10.51 1.16
C GLY A 12 -9.56 10.26 1.05
N GLY A 13 -8.82 10.27 2.17
CA GLY A 13 -7.38 9.99 2.16
C GLY A 13 -7.08 8.48 2.10
N LEU A 14 -6.07 8.08 1.32
CA LEU A 14 -5.51 6.73 1.42
C LEU A 14 -4.24 6.74 2.29
N ARG A 15 -4.23 5.92 3.34
CA ARG A 15 -3.06 5.65 4.15
C ARG A 15 -2.35 4.41 3.63
N VAL A 16 -1.08 4.58 3.27
CA VAL A 16 -0.20 3.47 2.88
C VAL A 16 0.58 2.99 4.10
N GLY A 17 0.47 1.71 4.41
CA GLY A 17 1.19 1.04 5.48
C GLY A 17 1.95 -0.18 4.98
N VAL A 18 2.77 -0.74 5.86
CA VAL A 18 3.57 -1.95 5.60
C VAL A 18 3.45 -2.84 6.82
N SER A 19 3.24 -4.13 6.57
CA SER A 19 3.33 -5.19 7.58
C SER A 19 4.30 -6.25 7.09
N ASP A 20 4.99 -6.93 8.01
CA ASP A 20 5.71 -8.16 7.65
C ASP A 20 4.66 -9.21 7.23
N ALA A 21 4.94 -9.94 6.14
CA ALA A 21 3.98 -10.87 5.55
C ALA A 21 3.59 -12.03 6.46
N ARG A 22 4.33 -12.25 7.57
CA ARG A 22 4.01 -13.25 8.59
C ARG A 22 2.89 -12.84 9.53
N TYR A 23 2.50 -11.56 9.55
CA TYR A 23 1.47 -11.03 10.44
C TYR A 23 0.27 -10.51 9.64
N PRO A 24 -0.94 -10.58 10.21
CA PRO A 24 -2.12 -10.02 9.58
C PRO A 24 -1.97 -8.51 9.37
N ILE A 25 -2.52 -8.02 8.25
CA ILE A 25 -2.64 -6.58 8.01
C ILE A 25 -3.75 -5.98 8.89
N PRO A 26 -3.72 -4.68 9.17
CA PRO A 26 -4.75 -4.04 10.00
C PRO A 26 -6.17 -4.20 9.44
N TYR A 27 -7.15 -4.17 10.33
CA TYR A 27 -8.57 -4.23 9.96
C TYR A 27 -8.95 -3.15 8.93
N MET A 28 -9.75 -3.54 7.92
CA MET A 28 -10.13 -2.74 6.75
C MET A 28 -8.96 -2.26 5.87
N ALA A 29 -7.75 -2.80 6.05
CA ALA A 29 -6.66 -2.57 5.12
C ALA A 29 -6.79 -3.51 3.91
N ASP A 30 -6.54 -2.94 2.74
CA ASP A 30 -6.51 -3.61 1.47
C ASP A 30 -5.06 -3.91 1.08
N PRO A 31 -4.69 -5.19 0.86
CA PRO A 31 -3.36 -5.51 0.37
C PRO A 31 -3.17 -4.94 -1.05
N ILE A 32 -2.00 -4.37 -1.33
CA ILE A 32 -1.63 -3.88 -2.67
C ILE A 32 -0.64 -4.83 -3.33
N THR A 33 0.46 -5.13 -2.64
CA THR A 33 1.53 -5.96 -3.20
C THR A 33 2.40 -6.56 -2.08
N ILE A 34 3.06 -7.66 -2.39
CA ILE A 34 4.12 -8.25 -1.57
C ILE A 34 5.45 -7.84 -2.18
N VAL A 35 6.41 -7.45 -1.34
CA VAL A 35 7.73 -6.99 -1.77
C VAL A 35 8.82 -7.54 -0.88
N GLU A 36 10.02 -7.63 -1.44
CA GLU A 36 11.22 -7.98 -0.69
C GLU A 36 11.69 -6.81 0.21
N PRO A 37 12.42 -7.09 1.30
CA PRO A 37 12.83 -6.08 2.27
C PRO A 37 13.59 -4.89 1.64
N CYS A 38 14.39 -5.14 0.60
CA CYS A 38 15.14 -4.12 -0.13
C CYS A 38 14.21 -3.09 -0.82
N ASP A 39 13.08 -3.56 -1.36
CA ASP A 39 12.17 -2.74 -2.17
C ASP A 39 11.09 -2.03 -1.36
N VAL A 40 10.81 -2.48 -0.13
CA VAL A 40 9.78 -1.92 0.76
C VAL A 40 9.83 -0.40 0.82
N ARG A 41 11.01 0.17 1.06
CA ARG A 41 11.17 1.61 1.25
C ARG A 41 10.81 2.39 -0.01
N LEU A 42 11.28 1.92 -1.17
CA LEU A 42 11.04 2.55 -2.46
C LEU A 42 9.56 2.47 -2.84
N MET A 43 9.00 1.26 -2.79
CA MET A 43 7.62 0.98 -3.17
C MET A 43 6.62 1.71 -2.26
N ARG A 44 6.84 1.68 -0.94
CA ARG A 44 6.02 2.44 0.02
C ARG A 44 6.04 3.94 -0.29
N ARG A 45 7.21 4.50 -0.59
CA ARG A 45 7.35 5.94 -0.90
C ARG A 45 6.62 6.30 -2.19
N TRP A 46 6.75 5.47 -3.22
CA TRP A 46 6.09 5.64 -4.50
C TRP A 46 4.56 5.60 -4.38
N LEU A 47 4.03 4.62 -3.65
CA LEU A 47 2.59 4.47 -3.37
C LEU A 47 2.07 5.64 -2.54
N ARG A 48 2.80 6.04 -1.48
CA ARG A 48 2.38 7.15 -0.61
C ARG A 48 2.29 8.48 -1.36
N ARG A 49 3.19 8.75 -2.31
CA ARG A 49 3.12 9.96 -3.14
C ARG A 49 1.89 9.96 -4.04
N ARG A 50 1.51 8.82 -4.61
CA ARG A 50 0.32 8.69 -5.48
C ARG A 50 -0.99 8.73 -4.70
N ALA A 51 -1.04 8.07 -3.54
CA ALA A 51 -2.14 8.21 -2.59
C ALA A 51 -2.39 9.69 -2.22
N LYS A 52 -1.33 10.45 -1.95
CA LYS A 52 -1.43 11.91 -1.72
C LYS A 52 -1.93 12.71 -2.94
N LYS A 53 -1.70 12.21 -4.16
CA LYS A 53 -2.23 12.81 -5.40
C LYS A 53 -3.68 12.39 -5.69
N GLY A 54 -4.36 11.70 -4.77
CA GLY A 54 -5.76 11.29 -4.93
C GLY A 54 -5.96 10.06 -5.82
N TRP A 55 -4.94 9.23 -6.00
CA TRP A 55 -5.10 7.97 -6.73
C TRP A 55 -6.03 7.03 -5.96
N SER A 56 -6.93 6.35 -6.67
CA SER A 56 -7.79 5.31 -6.08
C SER A 56 -6.98 4.05 -5.76
N LEU A 57 -7.50 3.24 -4.83
CA LEU A 57 -6.90 1.95 -4.46
C LEU A 57 -6.72 1.03 -5.68
N GLU A 58 -7.76 0.90 -6.52
CA GLU A 58 -7.74 0.07 -7.71
C GLU A 58 -6.64 0.50 -8.69
N ARG A 59 -6.48 1.82 -8.89
CA ARG A 59 -5.41 2.35 -9.74
C ARG A 59 -4.03 2.05 -9.20
N LEU A 60 -3.86 2.06 -7.86
CA LEU A 60 -2.60 1.68 -7.22
C LEU A 60 -2.30 0.19 -7.39
N ARG A 61 -3.29 -0.69 -7.15
CA ARG A 61 -3.15 -2.15 -7.36
C ARG A 61 -2.73 -2.48 -8.79
N ARG A 62 -3.48 -1.96 -9.77
CA ARG A 62 -3.22 -2.22 -11.19
C ARG A 62 -1.83 -1.77 -11.66
N SER A 63 -1.25 -0.77 -11.01
CA SER A 63 0.10 -0.29 -11.34
C SER A 63 1.22 -1.18 -10.77
N CYS A 64 0.88 -2.12 -9.89
CA CYS A 64 1.81 -3.08 -9.30
C CYS A 64 1.63 -4.50 -9.87
N GLU A 65 0.52 -4.79 -10.56
CA GLU A 65 0.20 -6.07 -11.22
C GLU A 65 0.85 -6.18 -12.62
N GLY A 66 2.13 -5.80 -12.74
CA GLY A 66 2.87 -5.80 -14.02
C GLY A 66 2.84 -7.13 -14.76
#